data_AF-A0A2D5IZB1-F1
#
_entry.id   AF-A0A2D5IZB1-F1
#
_cell.length_a   1.000
_cell.length_b   1.000
_cell.length_c   1.000
_cell.angle_alpha   90.00
_cell.angle_beta   90.00
_cell.angle_gamma   90.00
#
_symmetry.space_group_name_H-M   'P 1'
#
loop_
_entity.id
_entity.type
_entity.pdbx_description
1 polymer ?
#
loop_
_entity_poly.entity_id
_entity_poly.type
_entity_poly.pdbx_seq_one_letter_code
_entity_poly.pdbx_strand_id
1 'polypeptide(L)'
;MFGVTKIGVDLAKRVFQLHGAHADGSVAFRKKLSQGQLIAFVAQQPKCLIAMEACVTAHGWGRAFEALGHDVRLIPPSYVKPFVKRQKNDMADAEAIVEAAMRPTMRFVVVKTEDQQARAMLFRTRQMFVGQRTQMINALRGHLAEHGLVAARGPAHLKRLVDALADNDTVLHIEVRELGRMYLEQIERMDARVAELDAKMRSAAKKADLVRRAQTMPGVGPVTALAIQKAIEALNEARAPDTEDRVETPVGRSANARSSIQSIFDDVDR
;
A
#
# COMPACT_ATOMS: atom_id res chain seq x y z
N MET A 1 16.42 -39.04 0.02
CA MET A 1 15.80 -38.63 1.30
C MET A 1 14.70 -37.62 0.97
N PHE A 2 13.43 -38.02 1.06
CA PHE A 2 12.28 -37.18 0.68
C PHE A 2 11.95 -36.21 1.82
N GLY A 3 12.71 -35.13 1.93
CA GLY A 3 12.44 -34.04 2.88
C GLY A 3 11.38 -33.07 2.35
N VAL A 4 10.80 -32.27 3.25
CA VAL A 4 9.97 -31.12 2.86
C VAL A 4 10.88 -30.09 2.18
N THR A 5 10.56 -29.70 0.95
CA THR A 5 11.36 -28.71 0.19
C THR A 5 10.63 -27.41 -0.03
N LYS A 6 9.29 -27.43 0.10
CA LYS A 6 8.42 -26.27 -0.09
C LYS A 6 7.30 -26.28 0.93
N ILE A 7 6.91 -25.10 1.40
CA ILE A 7 5.74 -24.91 2.26
C ILE A 7 4.92 -23.76 1.70
N GLY A 8 3.66 -24.00 1.37
CA GLY A 8 2.68 -22.96 1.09
C GLY A 8 1.98 -22.58 2.39
N VAL A 9 1.86 -21.28 2.65
CA VAL A 9 1.14 -20.77 3.83
C VAL A 9 0.02 -19.87 3.38
N ASP A 10 -1.21 -20.27 3.66
CA ASP A 10 -2.37 -19.38 3.60
C ASP A 10 -2.47 -18.59 4.91
N LEU A 11 -2.41 -17.27 4.79
CA LEU A 11 -2.32 -16.34 5.92
C LEU A 11 -3.71 -15.81 6.28
N ALA A 12 -4.27 -16.25 7.41
CA ALA A 12 -5.44 -15.61 8.00
C ALA A 12 -5.11 -14.87 9.30
N LYS A 13 -6.10 -14.19 9.89
CA LYS A 13 -5.90 -13.32 11.07
C LYS A 13 -5.42 -14.08 12.33
N ARG A 14 -5.78 -15.36 12.49
CA ARG A 14 -5.54 -16.13 13.73
C ARG A 14 -5.15 -17.59 13.50
N VAL A 15 -5.46 -18.09 12.31
CA VAL A 15 -5.31 -19.49 11.91
C VAL A 15 -4.61 -19.51 10.57
N PHE A 16 -3.67 -20.43 10.41
CA PHE A 16 -2.82 -20.54 9.24
C PHE A 16 -2.93 -21.95 8.71
N GLN A 17 -3.10 -22.09 7.40
CA GLN A 17 -3.04 -23.40 6.76
C GLN A 17 -1.69 -23.55 6.07
N LEU A 18 -1.04 -24.67 6.33
CA LEU A 18 0.25 -25.00 5.78
C LEU A 18 0.11 -26.25 4.92
N HIS A 19 0.66 -26.16 3.72
CA HIS A 19 0.85 -27.27 2.81
C HIS A 19 2.34 -27.50 2.62
N GLY A 20 2.88 -28.57 3.19
CA GLY A 20 4.27 -28.99 2.97
C GLY A 20 4.36 -29.95 1.79
N ALA A 21 5.31 -29.72 0.89
CA ALA A 21 5.51 -30.53 -0.31
C ALA A 21 6.97 -30.94 -0.53
N HIS A 22 7.15 -32.09 -1.17
CA HIS A 22 8.42 -32.60 -1.67
C HIS A 22 8.86 -31.86 -2.94
N ALA A 23 10.03 -32.23 -3.49
CA ALA A 23 10.60 -31.55 -4.65
C ALA A 23 9.69 -31.59 -5.88
N ASP A 24 9.01 -32.73 -6.07
CA ASP A 24 8.07 -33.04 -7.15
C ASP A 24 6.65 -32.48 -6.93
N GLY A 25 6.40 -31.82 -5.79
CA GLY A 25 5.09 -31.29 -5.43
C GLY A 25 4.17 -32.28 -4.72
N SER A 26 4.60 -33.53 -4.50
CA SER A 26 3.83 -34.48 -3.70
C SER A 26 3.71 -34.02 -2.25
N VAL A 27 2.57 -34.30 -1.63
CA VAL A 27 2.21 -33.78 -0.31
C VAL A 27 3.01 -34.47 0.78
N ALA A 28 3.75 -33.69 1.56
CA ALA A 28 4.46 -34.15 2.76
C ALA A 28 3.58 -33.99 4.01
N PHE A 29 2.88 -32.87 4.14
CA PHE A 29 1.92 -32.65 5.24
C PHE A 29 0.91 -31.56 4.91
N ARG A 30 -0.19 -31.58 5.67
CA ARG A 30 -1.20 -30.51 5.73
C ARG A 30 -1.47 -30.19 7.20
N LYS A 31 -1.36 -28.92 7.60
CA LYS A 31 -1.54 -28.50 9.00
C LYS A 31 -2.32 -27.21 9.13
N LYS A 32 -3.16 -27.16 10.16
CA LYS A 32 -3.82 -25.96 10.65
C LYS A 32 -3.14 -25.52 11.94
N LEU A 33 -2.59 -24.31 11.96
CA LEU A 33 -1.82 -23.80 13.10
C LEU A 33 -2.41 -22.47 13.60
N SER A 34 -2.31 -22.24 14.91
CA SER A 34 -2.51 -20.89 15.46
C SER A 34 -1.28 -20.02 15.24
N GLN A 35 -1.43 -18.70 15.44
CA GLN A 35 -0.32 -17.75 15.36
C GLN A 35 0.87 -18.14 16.25
N GLY A 36 0.62 -18.55 17.49
CA GLY A 36 1.68 -18.94 18.42
C GLY A 36 2.39 -20.25 18.04
N GLN A 37 1.70 -21.15 17.33
CA GLN A 37 2.27 -22.43 16.89
C GLN A 37 3.09 -22.28 15.60
N LEU A 38 2.79 -21.28 14.77
CA LEU A 38 3.36 -21.15 13.42
C LEU A 38 4.89 -21.05 13.43
N ILE A 39 5.45 -20.13 14.23
CA ILE A 39 6.91 -19.94 14.31
C ILE A 39 7.60 -21.19 14.83
N ALA A 40 7.09 -21.76 15.94
CA ALA A 40 7.66 -22.96 16.53
C ALA A 40 7.67 -24.14 15.54
N PHE A 41 6.60 -24.29 14.77
CA PHE A 41 6.49 -25.33 13.76
C PHE A 41 7.47 -25.11 12.58
N VAL A 42 7.55 -23.88 12.06
CA VAL A 42 8.45 -23.54 10.93
C VAL A 42 9.92 -23.71 11.34
N ALA A 43 10.28 -23.31 12.56
CA ALA A 43 11.65 -23.46 13.08
C ALA A 43 12.13 -24.92 13.17
N GLN A 44 11.21 -25.89 13.23
CA GLN A 44 11.52 -27.32 13.24
C GLN A 44 11.66 -27.91 11.82
N GLN A 45 11.34 -27.15 10.78
CA GLN A 45 11.44 -27.62 9.40
C GLN A 45 12.87 -27.45 8.88
N PRO A 46 13.33 -28.33 7.97
CA PRO A 46 14.55 -28.08 7.23
C PRO A 46 14.42 -26.77 6.43
N LYS A 47 15.56 -26.12 6.16
CA LYS A 47 15.61 -24.94 5.28
C LYS A 47 14.96 -25.29 3.94
N CYS A 48 13.94 -24.53 3.58
CA CYS A 48 13.09 -24.80 2.44
C CYS A 48 12.54 -23.49 1.87
N LEU A 49 11.89 -23.58 0.71
CA LEU A 49 11.13 -22.48 0.13
C LEU A 49 9.79 -22.33 0.85
N ILE A 50 9.50 -21.16 1.42
CA ILE A 50 8.20 -20.82 1.97
C ILE A 50 7.51 -19.82 1.04
N ALA A 51 6.41 -20.25 0.45
CA ALA A 51 5.59 -19.44 -0.44
C ALA A 51 4.33 -18.96 0.28
N MET A 52 3.97 -17.70 0.07
CA MET A 52 2.76 -17.08 0.63
C MET A 52 2.09 -16.18 -0.38
N GLU A 53 0.78 -16.03 -0.31
CA GLU A 53 0.10 -14.96 -1.05
C GLU A 53 0.52 -13.58 -0.50
N ALA A 54 0.81 -12.65 -1.39
CA ALA A 54 1.16 -11.28 -1.02
C ALA A 54 -0.08 -10.58 -0.43
N CYS A 55 -0.04 -10.35 0.89
CA CYS A 55 -1.09 -9.65 1.63
C CYS A 55 -0.49 -8.69 2.67
N VAL A 56 -1.35 -7.95 3.38
CA VAL A 56 -0.94 -6.92 4.35
C VAL A 56 0.00 -7.47 5.44
N THR A 57 -0.22 -8.71 5.88
CA THR A 57 0.57 -9.35 6.94
C THR A 57 1.76 -10.16 6.41
N ALA A 58 1.82 -10.44 5.11
CA ALA A 58 2.79 -11.35 4.52
C ALA A 58 4.24 -10.90 4.68
N HIS A 59 4.50 -9.59 4.64
CA HIS A 59 5.87 -9.08 4.83
C HIS A 59 6.43 -9.33 6.24
N GLY A 60 5.59 -9.19 7.28
CA GLY A 60 6.02 -9.45 8.66
C GLY A 60 6.33 -10.93 8.88
N TRP A 61 5.45 -11.81 8.41
CA TRP A 61 5.69 -13.25 8.42
C TRP A 61 6.89 -13.65 7.58
N GLY A 62 7.06 -13.02 6.41
CA GLY A 62 8.18 -13.31 5.53
C GLY A 62 9.51 -13.04 6.20
N ARG A 63 9.67 -11.88 6.85
CA ARG A 63 10.88 -11.58 7.62
C ARG A 63 11.12 -12.56 8.76
N ALA A 64 10.06 -12.95 9.47
CA ALA A 64 10.17 -13.93 10.56
C ALA A 64 10.66 -15.30 10.05
N PHE A 65 10.21 -15.73 8.87
CA PHE A 65 10.64 -16.98 8.24
C PHE A 65 12.04 -16.87 7.62
N GLU A 66 12.41 -15.73 7.03
CA GLU A 66 13.78 -15.45 6.57
C GLU A 66 14.77 -15.48 7.74
N ALA A 67 14.41 -14.95 8.91
CA ALA A 67 15.24 -14.98 10.11
C ALA A 67 15.48 -16.41 10.64
N LEU A 68 14.57 -17.36 10.34
CA LEU A 68 14.75 -18.79 10.60
C LEU A 68 15.59 -19.49 9.52
N GLY A 69 15.97 -18.79 8.45
CA GLY A 69 16.85 -19.28 7.39
C GLY A 69 16.16 -19.90 6.18
N HIS A 70 14.85 -19.66 6.00
CA HIS A 70 14.09 -20.12 4.83
C HIS A 70 14.20 -19.13 3.65
N ASP A 71 14.11 -19.64 2.42
CA ASP A 71 13.88 -18.80 1.23
C ASP A 71 12.41 -18.44 1.20
N VAL A 72 12.05 -17.15 1.24
CA VAL A 72 10.65 -16.71 1.28
C VAL A 72 10.26 -16.04 -0.01
N ARG A 73 9.12 -16.46 -0.57
CA ARG A 73 8.59 -15.90 -1.80
C ARG A 73 7.12 -15.51 -1.65
N LEU A 74 6.83 -14.24 -1.92
CA LEU A 74 5.45 -13.75 -1.93
C LEU A 74 4.91 -13.81 -3.37
N ILE A 75 3.69 -14.31 -3.55
CA ILE A 75 3.05 -14.46 -4.86
C ILE A 75 1.86 -13.49 -4.95
N PRO A 76 1.75 -12.66 -6.01
CA PRO A 76 0.56 -11.85 -6.21
C PRO A 76 -0.74 -12.68 -6.19
N PRO A 77 -1.82 -12.21 -5.54
CA PRO A 77 -3.11 -12.90 -5.50
C PRO A 77 -3.63 -13.35 -6.87
N SER A 78 -3.44 -12.52 -7.89
CA SER A 78 -3.82 -12.79 -9.27
C SER A 78 -3.11 -14.00 -9.88
N TYR A 79 -1.92 -14.35 -9.40
CA TYR A 79 -1.16 -15.51 -9.86
C TYR A 79 -1.43 -16.78 -9.06
N VAL A 80 -1.97 -16.65 -7.84
CA VAL A 80 -2.43 -17.82 -7.07
C VAL A 80 -3.80 -18.28 -7.55
N LYS A 81 -4.71 -17.33 -7.88
CA LYS A 81 -6.10 -17.61 -8.27
C LYS A 81 -6.28 -18.74 -9.32
N PRO A 82 -5.46 -18.85 -10.39
CA PRO A 82 -5.60 -19.92 -11.38
C PRO A 82 -5.34 -21.33 -10.85
N PHE A 83 -4.63 -21.46 -9.72
CA PHE A 83 -4.28 -22.75 -9.09
C PHE A 83 -5.29 -23.19 -8.02
N VAL A 84 -6.25 -22.32 -7.67
CA VAL A 84 -7.28 -22.64 -6.68
C VAL A 84 -8.30 -23.60 -7.29
N LYS A 85 -8.45 -24.79 -6.69
CA LYS A 85 -9.38 -25.84 -7.14
C LYS A 85 -10.84 -25.44 -6.88
N ARG A 86 -11.79 -26.02 -7.64
CA ARG A 86 -13.23 -25.64 -7.65
C ARG A 86 -13.91 -25.60 -6.28
N GLN A 87 -13.42 -26.34 -5.28
CA GLN A 87 -13.89 -26.26 -3.89
C GLN A 87 -12.92 -25.40 -3.08
N LYS A 88 -13.25 -24.12 -2.93
CA LYS A 88 -12.44 -23.20 -2.13
C LYS A 88 -12.49 -23.60 -0.66
N ASN A 89 -11.34 -23.93 -0.09
CA ASN A 89 -11.12 -24.01 1.35
C ASN A 89 -9.68 -23.58 1.64
N ASP A 90 -9.44 -23.08 2.85
CA ASP A 90 -8.15 -22.51 3.24
C ASP A 90 -6.96 -23.48 3.02
N MET A 91 -7.18 -24.79 3.13
CA MET A 91 -6.14 -25.81 2.88
C MET A 91 -5.82 -25.96 1.39
N ALA A 92 -6.83 -25.88 0.53
CA ALA A 92 -6.68 -25.86 -0.92
C ALA A 92 -6.00 -24.57 -1.39
N ASP A 93 -6.23 -23.45 -0.69
CA ASP A 93 -5.53 -22.19 -0.96
C ASP A 93 -4.03 -22.31 -0.65
N ALA A 94 -3.65 -22.95 0.48
CA ALA A 94 -2.25 -23.24 0.80
C ALA A 94 -1.57 -24.18 -0.23
N GLU A 95 -2.31 -25.18 -0.75
CA GLU A 95 -1.84 -26.05 -1.83
C GLU A 95 -1.64 -25.29 -3.15
N ALA A 96 -2.60 -24.43 -3.52
CA ALA A 96 -2.52 -23.60 -4.72
C ALA A 96 -1.30 -22.66 -4.69
N ILE A 97 -0.93 -22.15 -3.51
CA ILE A 97 0.29 -21.35 -3.33
C ILE A 97 1.55 -22.18 -3.65
N VAL A 98 1.62 -23.45 -3.24
CA VAL A 98 2.75 -24.33 -3.59
C VAL A 98 2.78 -24.61 -5.09
N GLU A 99 1.64 -24.95 -5.69
CA GLU A 99 1.53 -25.21 -7.13
C GLU A 99 1.98 -23.99 -7.95
N ALA A 100 1.55 -22.78 -7.54
CA ALA A 100 1.98 -21.52 -8.14
C ALA A 100 3.50 -21.32 -7.99
N ALA A 101 4.05 -21.51 -6.79
CA ALA A 101 5.49 -21.34 -6.51
C ALA A 101 6.38 -22.30 -7.33
N MET A 102 5.85 -23.45 -7.74
CA MET A 102 6.57 -24.43 -8.55
C MET A 102 6.72 -24.04 -10.02
N ARG A 103 5.96 -23.06 -10.51
CA ARG A 103 6.05 -22.65 -11.92
C ARG A 103 7.40 -21.96 -12.18
N PRO A 104 8.23 -22.44 -13.13
CA PRO A 104 9.56 -21.85 -13.38
C PRO A 104 9.52 -20.37 -13.77
N THR A 105 8.43 -19.94 -14.40
CA THR A 105 8.21 -18.56 -14.85
C THR A 105 7.50 -17.69 -13.82
N MET A 106 7.29 -18.19 -12.59
CA MET A 106 6.58 -17.45 -11.55
C MET A 106 7.35 -16.20 -11.15
N ARG A 107 6.63 -15.10 -10.99
CA ARG A 107 7.16 -13.83 -10.48
C ARG A 107 6.78 -13.67 -9.02
N PHE A 108 7.72 -13.19 -8.24
CA PHE A 108 7.58 -13.06 -6.80
C PHE A 108 7.73 -11.60 -6.39
N VAL A 109 6.99 -11.22 -5.35
CA VAL A 109 7.14 -9.95 -4.66
C VAL A 109 8.21 -10.12 -3.58
N VAL A 110 9.14 -9.19 -3.53
CA VAL A 110 10.21 -9.20 -2.53
C VAL A 110 9.62 -8.91 -1.15
N VAL A 111 10.08 -9.64 -0.12
CA VAL A 111 9.74 -9.33 1.27
C VAL A 111 10.33 -7.96 1.62
N LYS A 112 9.46 -7.00 1.92
CA LYS A 112 9.89 -5.64 2.27
C LYS A 112 10.58 -5.64 3.63
N THR A 113 11.68 -4.89 3.73
CA THR A 113 12.31 -4.60 5.02
C THR A 113 11.41 -3.70 5.87
N GLU A 114 11.69 -3.63 7.18
CA GLU A 114 10.93 -2.74 8.08
C GLU A 114 11.03 -1.28 7.64
N ASP A 115 12.22 -0.82 7.26
CA ASP A 115 12.44 0.52 6.71
C ASP A 115 11.62 0.78 5.44
N GLN A 116 11.53 -0.20 4.52
CA GLN A 116 10.72 -0.06 3.31
C GLN A 116 9.22 0.03 3.62
N GLN A 117 8.74 -0.75 4.59
CA GLN A 117 7.35 -0.68 5.05
C GLN A 117 7.04 0.64 5.78
N ALA A 118 7.96 1.11 6.64
CA ALA A 118 7.83 2.38 7.34
C ALA A 118 7.78 3.56 6.36
N ARG A 119 8.63 3.57 5.32
CA ARG A 119 8.59 4.58 4.26
C ARG A 119 7.27 4.54 3.47
N ALA A 120 6.73 3.35 3.21
CA ALA A 120 5.43 3.21 2.56
C ALA A 120 4.29 3.75 3.42
N MET A 121 4.35 3.52 4.74
CA MET A 121 3.39 4.09 5.69
C MET A 121 3.52 5.61 5.73
N LEU A 122 4.73 6.16 5.82
CA LEU A 122 4.98 7.60 5.80
C LEU A 122 4.34 8.29 4.58
N PHE A 123 4.55 7.74 3.39
CA PHE A 123 3.97 8.25 2.15
C PHE A 123 2.43 8.24 2.18
N ARG A 124 1.82 7.10 2.56
CA ARG A 124 0.35 6.97 2.63
C ARG A 124 -0.27 7.89 3.69
N THR A 125 0.38 8.04 4.84
CA THR A 125 -0.08 8.98 5.89
C THR A 125 -0.07 10.41 5.39
N ARG A 126 0.99 10.81 4.65
CA ARG A 126 1.06 12.14 4.02
C ARG A 126 -0.08 12.35 3.03
N GLN A 127 -0.33 11.40 2.13
CA GLN A 127 -1.46 11.48 1.18
C GLN A 127 -2.81 11.60 1.91
N MET A 128 -3.03 10.81 2.96
CA MET A 128 -4.24 10.90 3.78
C MET A 128 -4.45 12.32 4.33
N PHE A 129 -3.41 12.92 4.91
CA PHE A 129 -3.51 14.26 5.51
C PHE A 129 -3.70 15.37 4.48
N VAL A 130 -3.06 15.27 3.30
CA VAL A 130 -3.31 16.19 2.17
C VAL A 130 -4.75 16.10 1.70
N GLY A 131 -5.30 14.88 1.61
CA GLY A 131 -6.70 14.63 1.28
C GLY A 131 -7.66 15.23 2.30
N GLN A 132 -7.43 15.00 3.60
CA GLN A 132 -8.22 15.56 4.69
C GLN A 132 -8.19 17.10 4.71
N ARG A 133 -7.01 17.69 4.54
CA ARG A 133 -6.87 19.15 4.41
C ARG A 133 -7.69 19.69 3.26
N THR A 134 -7.61 19.05 2.09
CA THR A 134 -8.36 19.46 0.89
C THR A 134 -9.87 19.34 1.12
N GLN A 135 -10.31 18.28 1.80
CA GLN A 135 -11.72 18.09 2.18
C GLN A 135 -12.21 19.24 3.08
N MET A 136 -11.43 19.63 4.09
CA MET A 136 -11.78 20.74 4.99
C MET A 136 -11.85 22.08 4.27
N ILE A 137 -10.88 22.38 3.38
CA ILE A 137 -10.91 23.59 2.56
C ILE A 137 -12.17 23.62 1.68
N ASN A 138 -12.56 22.48 1.10
CA ASN A 138 -13.75 22.39 0.26
C ASN A 138 -15.03 22.55 1.08
N ALA A 139 -15.11 21.96 2.27
CA ALA A 139 -16.25 22.12 3.19
C ALA A 139 -16.40 23.58 3.62
N LEU A 140 -15.32 24.21 4.08
CA LEU A 140 -15.32 25.62 4.45
C LEU A 140 -15.79 26.51 3.29
N ARG A 141 -15.26 26.28 2.09
CA ARG A 141 -15.68 27.03 0.89
C ARG A 141 -17.17 26.85 0.60
N GLY A 142 -17.69 25.62 0.70
CA GLY A 142 -19.10 25.31 0.47
C GLY A 142 -20.01 26.05 1.46
N HIS A 143 -19.71 25.94 2.76
CA HIS A 143 -20.49 26.62 3.79
C HIS A 143 -20.47 28.15 3.62
N LEU A 144 -19.32 28.74 3.36
CA LEU A 144 -19.23 30.20 3.16
C LEU A 144 -19.96 30.66 1.89
N ALA A 145 -20.02 29.83 0.84
CA ALA A 145 -20.77 30.14 -0.37
C ALA A 145 -22.29 30.21 -0.13
N GLU A 146 -22.84 29.40 0.79
CA GLU A 146 -24.26 29.49 1.21
C GLU A 146 -24.58 30.84 1.87
N HIS A 147 -23.58 31.52 2.42
CA HIS A 147 -23.68 32.85 3.01
C HIS A 147 -23.18 33.97 2.09
N GLY A 148 -23.13 33.72 0.76
CA GLY A 148 -22.80 34.72 -0.25
C GLY A 148 -21.30 34.93 -0.48
N LEU A 149 -20.43 34.21 0.23
CA LEU A 149 -18.99 34.34 0.09
C LEU A 149 -18.43 33.28 -0.85
N VAL A 150 -18.28 33.67 -2.12
CA VAL A 150 -17.78 32.79 -3.18
C VAL A 150 -16.28 33.01 -3.40
N ALA A 151 -15.51 31.93 -3.31
CA ALA A 151 -14.09 31.89 -3.67
C ALA A 151 -13.84 30.80 -4.73
N ALA A 152 -12.80 30.98 -5.54
CA ALA A 152 -12.39 29.97 -6.52
C ALA A 152 -11.88 28.69 -5.86
N ARG A 153 -11.88 27.59 -6.62
CA ARG A 153 -11.43 26.28 -6.14
C ARG A 153 -9.91 26.24 -6.00
N GLY A 154 -9.44 25.60 -4.93
CA GLY A 154 -8.01 25.33 -4.70
C GLY A 154 -7.48 25.96 -3.40
N PRO A 155 -6.33 25.48 -2.90
CA PRO A 155 -5.73 25.97 -1.67
C PRO A 155 -5.21 27.41 -1.78
N ALA A 156 -4.83 27.87 -2.98
CA ALA A 156 -4.36 29.25 -3.21
C ALA A 156 -5.41 30.32 -2.86
N HIS A 157 -6.69 29.97 -2.86
CA HIS A 157 -7.79 30.88 -2.54
C HIS A 157 -8.24 30.80 -1.08
N LEU A 158 -7.60 29.97 -0.26
CA LEU A 158 -7.92 29.85 1.17
C LEU A 158 -7.71 31.20 1.88
N LYS A 159 -6.68 31.96 1.51
CA LYS A 159 -6.39 33.28 2.10
C LYS A 159 -7.60 34.21 2.03
N ARG A 160 -8.34 34.22 0.91
CA ARG A 160 -9.55 35.03 0.77
C ARG A 160 -10.66 34.63 1.74
N LEU A 161 -10.79 33.34 2.05
CA LEU A 161 -11.75 32.84 3.04
C LEU A 161 -11.32 33.24 4.47
N VAL A 162 -10.02 33.16 4.76
CA VAL A 162 -9.43 33.60 6.03
C VAL A 162 -9.68 35.08 6.26
N ASP A 163 -9.33 35.92 5.29
CA ASP A 163 -9.45 37.37 5.38
C ASP A 163 -10.89 37.79 5.68
N ALA A 164 -11.86 37.16 5.02
CA ALA A 164 -13.27 37.50 5.21
C ALA A 164 -13.91 36.98 6.51
N LEU A 165 -13.33 35.94 7.11
CA LEU A 165 -13.71 35.45 8.45
C LEU A 165 -13.07 36.30 9.57
N ALA A 166 -11.96 36.99 9.27
CA ALA A 166 -11.29 37.92 10.16
C ALA A 166 -11.89 39.34 10.10
N ASP A 167 -12.47 39.71 8.96
CA ASP A 167 -13.15 40.98 8.78
C ASP A 167 -14.44 41.03 9.63
N ASN A 168 -14.58 42.09 10.44
CA ASN A 168 -15.75 42.32 11.30
C ASN A 168 -16.87 43.03 10.53
N ASP A 169 -16.57 43.67 9.40
CA ASP A 169 -17.52 44.40 8.57
C ASP A 169 -18.22 43.48 7.54
N THR A 170 -17.78 42.23 7.40
CA THR A 170 -18.46 41.23 6.55
C THR A 170 -19.89 40.98 7.05
N VAL A 171 -20.83 40.65 6.15
CA VAL A 171 -22.25 40.39 6.48
C VAL A 171 -22.48 38.99 7.09
N LEU A 172 -21.43 38.27 7.47
CA LEU A 172 -21.54 36.89 7.95
C LEU A 172 -22.18 36.83 9.36
N HIS A 173 -23.10 35.89 9.57
CA HIS A 173 -23.62 35.64 10.91
C HIS A 173 -22.48 35.22 11.87
N ILE A 174 -22.56 35.63 13.14
CA ILE A 174 -21.47 35.40 14.11
C ILE A 174 -21.13 33.91 14.27
N GLU A 175 -22.14 33.05 14.34
CA GLU A 175 -21.97 31.59 14.44
C GLU A 175 -21.24 31.01 13.21
N VAL A 176 -21.52 31.54 12.01
CA VAL A 176 -20.84 31.10 10.78
C VAL A 176 -19.36 31.45 10.84
N ARG A 177 -19.01 32.60 11.43
CA ARG A 177 -17.60 32.98 11.62
C ARG A 177 -16.90 32.07 12.61
N GLU A 178 -17.55 31.75 13.72
CA GLU A 178 -16.99 30.84 14.73
C GLU A 178 -16.76 29.44 14.17
N LEU A 179 -17.75 28.88 13.47
CA LEU A 179 -17.62 27.59 12.79
C LEU A 179 -16.53 27.63 11.70
N GLY A 180 -16.46 28.73 10.94
CA GLY A 180 -15.41 28.97 9.95
C GLY A 180 -14.01 28.97 10.57
N ARG A 181 -13.84 29.60 11.74
CA ARG A 181 -12.57 29.59 12.50
C ARG A 181 -12.18 28.19 12.96
N MET A 182 -13.13 27.35 13.36
CA MET A 182 -12.85 25.94 13.68
C MET A 182 -12.30 25.17 12.47
N TYR A 183 -12.86 25.40 11.28
CA TYR A 183 -12.30 24.83 10.04
C TYR A 183 -10.87 25.33 9.77
N LEU A 184 -10.62 26.63 9.91
CA LEU A 184 -9.30 27.22 9.69
C LEU A 184 -8.25 26.65 10.65
N GLU A 185 -8.57 26.57 11.95
CA GLU A 185 -7.66 25.98 12.94
C GLU A 185 -7.30 24.53 12.58
N GLN A 186 -8.29 23.75 12.14
CA GLN A 186 -8.03 22.36 11.76
C GLN A 186 -7.22 22.26 10.45
N ILE A 187 -7.44 23.16 9.49
CA ILE A 187 -6.65 23.24 8.26
C ILE A 187 -5.18 23.58 8.60
N GLU A 188 -4.94 24.56 9.47
CA GLU A 188 -3.59 24.94 9.91
C GLU A 188 -2.86 23.79 10.61
N ARG A 189 -3.56 23.06 11.48
CA ARG A 189 -3.02 21.86 12.12
C ARG A 189 -2.64 20.79 11.10
N MET A 190 -3.46 20.58 10.08
CA MET A 190 -3.17 19.64 8.99
C MET A 190 -1.97 20.12 8.15
N ASP A 191 -1.87 21.41 7.84
CA ASP A 191 -0.74 21.99 7.13
C ASP A 191 0.59 21.75 7.87
N ALA A 192 0.62 21.98 9.19
CA ALA A 192 1.80 21.70 10.01
C ALA A 192 2.19 20.21 9.97
N ARG A 193 1.22 19.29 10.04
CA ARG A 193 1.47 17.84 9.96
C ARG A 193 1.96 17.41 8.59
N VAL A 194 1.41 17.95 7.51
CA VAL A 194 1.89 17.68 6.15
C VAL A 194 3.33 18.15 5.98
N ALA A 195 3.66 19.36 6.45
CA ALA A 195 5.02 19.89 6.41
C ALA A 195 6.02 19.01 7.20
N GLU A 196 5.61 18.52 8.38
CA GLU A 196 6.39 17.57 9.18
C GLU A 196 6.67 16.27 8.41
N LEU A 197 5.64 15.70 7.79
CA LEU A 197 5.76 14.46 7.01
C LEU A 197 6.62 14.66 5.75
N ASP A 198 6.49 15.80 5.08
CA ASP A 198 7.31 16.17 3.93
C ASP A 198 8.80 16.29 4.30
N ALA A 199 9.11 16.86 5.47
CA ALA A 199 10.47 16.90 5.99
C ALA A 199 11.03 15.50 6.25
N LYS A 200 10.22 14.61 6.87
CA LYS A 200 10.58 13.20 7.08
C LYS A 200 10.81 12.47 5.75
N MET A 201 9.94 12.70 4.76
CA MET A 201 10.07 12.10 3.42
C MET A 201 11.35 12.56 2.71
N ARG A 202 11.66 13.86 2.76
CA ARG A 202 12.93 14.40 2.21
C ARG A 202 14.15 13.77 2.88
N SER A 203 14.12 13.60 4.21
CA SER A 203 15.20 12.94 4.95
C SER A 203 15.35 11.46 4.55
N ALA A 204 14.25 10.73 4.43
CA ALA A 204 14.26 9.33 3.99
C ALA A 204 14.74 9.16 2.54
N ALA A 205 14.38 10.09 1.66
CA ALA A 205 14.79 10.11 0.25
C ALA A 205 16.31 10.26 0.08
N LYS A 206 16.98 11.06 0.92
CA LYS A 206 18.45 11.21 0.90
C LYS A 206 19.22 9.91 1.16
N LYS A 207 18.59 8.96 1.87
CA LYS A 207 19.18 7.66 2.25
C LYS A 207 18.93 6.54 1.25
N ALA A 208 18.19 6.79 0.16
CA ALA A 208 17.80 5.76 -0.80
C ALA A 208 18.45 6.03 -2.17
N ASP A 209 19.39 5.17 -2.59
CA ASP A 209 20.14 5.35 -3.84
C ASP A 209 19.23 5.46 -5.08
N LEU A 210 18.12 4.71 -5.14
CA LEU A 210 17.17 4.75 -6.25
C LEU A 210 16.44 6.10 -6.34
N VAL A 211 16.09 6.68 -5.19
CA VAL A 211 15.44 8.00 -5.08
C VAL A 211 16.42 9.11 -5.40
N ARG A 212 17.68 8.99 -4.97
CA ARG A 212 18.76 9.92 -5.34
C ARG A 212 19.01 9.93 -6.85
N ARG A 213 19.02 8.76 -7.49
CA ARG A 213 19.17 8.63 -8.95
C ARG A 213 17.96 9.16 -9.71
N ALA A 214 16.75 9.02 -9.17
CA ALA A 214 15.56 9.61 -9.80
C ALA A 214 15.57 11.15 -9.72
N GLN A 215 16.09 11.73 -8.63
CA GLN A 215 16.19 13.18 -8.44
C GLN A 215 17.21 13.87 -9.37
N THR A 216 18.07 13.14 -10.07
CA THR A 216 18.97 13.75 -11.08
C THR A 216 18.24 14.08 -12.38
N MET A 217 16.98 13.68 -12.53
CA MET A 217 16.15 14.05 -13.68
C MET A 217 15.56 15.46 -13.48
N PRO A 218 15.61 16.35 -14.49
CA PRO A 218 14.99 17.67 -14.43
C PRO A 218 13.50 17.58 -14.05
N GLY A 219 13.06 18.37 -13.08
CA GLY A 219 11.67 18.38 -12.61
C GLY A 219 11.30 17.30 -11.58
N VAL A 220 12.21 16.39 -11.22
CA VAL A 220 11.93 15.31 -10.26
C VAL A 220 12.44 15.68 -8.87
N GLY A 221 11.52 16.18 -8.03
CA GLY A 221 11.78 16.45 -6.62
C GLY A 221 11.77 15.19 -5.74
N PRO A 222 12.12 15.29 -4.45
CA PRO A 222 12.18 14.14 -3.54
C PRO A 222 10.85 13.41 -3.34
N VAL A 223 9.74 14.14 -3.41
CA VAL A 223 8.39 13.58 -3.32
C VAL A 223 8.10 12.76 -4.58
N THR A 224 8.28 13.35 -5.76
CA THR A 224 8.12 12.70 -7.07
C THR A 224 9.02 11.48 -7.21
N ALA A 225 10.27 11.55 -6.78
CA ALA A 225 11.21 10.43 -6.82
C ALA A 225 10.76 9.26 -5.93
N LEU A 226 10.22 9.53 -4.74
CA LEU A 226 9.66 8.49 -3.87
C LEU A 226 8.36 7.90 -4.46
N ALA A 227 7.55 8.75 -5.08
CA ALA A 227 6.34 8.36 -5.77
C ALA A 227 6.63 7.44 -6.98
N ILE A 228 7.65 7.78 -7.78
CA ILE A 228 8.14 6.95 -8.89
C ILE A 228 8.65 5.60 -8.36
N GLN A 229 9.44 5.60 -7.27
CA GLN A 229 9.87 4.34 -6.65
C GLN A 229 8.66 3.48 -6.26
N LYS A 230 7.63 4.08 -5.65
CA LYS A 230 6.41 3.36 -5.26
C LYS A 230 5.61 2.86 -6.46
N ALA A 231 5.52 3.65 -7.53
CA ALA A 231 4.90 3.22 -8.77
C ALA A 231 5.65 2.04 -9.40
N ILE A 232 6.98 2.05 -9.39
CA ILE A 232 7.81 0.92 -9.87
C ILE A 232 7.59 -0.33 -9.01
N GLU A 233 7.57 -0.18 -7.67
CA GLU A 233 7.24 -1.29 -6.76
C GLU A 233 5.87 -1.89 -7.09
N ALA A 234 4.84 -1.04 -7.25
CA ALA A 234 3.48 -1.47 -7.60
C ALA A 234 3.39 -2.09 -9.00
N LEU A 235 4.13 -1.58 -9.99
CA LEU A 235 4.18 -2.14 -11.34
C LEU A 235 4.84 -3.51 -11.36
N ASN A 236 5.89 -3.72 -10.55
CA ASN A 236 6.50 -5.04 -10.39
C ASN A 236 5.53 -6.03 -9.73
N GLU A 237 4.66 -5.55 -8.83
CA GLU A 237 3.57 -6.33 -8.25
C GLU A 237 2.44 -6.61 -9.28
N ALA A 238 2.23 -5.74 -10.28
CA ALA A 238 1.09 -5.78 -11.20
C ALA A 238 1.34 -6.33 -12.61
N ARG A 239 2.60 -6.40 -13.10
CA ARG A 239 2.89 -6.77 -14.51
C ARG A 239 2.74 -8.29 -14.74
N ALA A 240 1.51 -8.70 -15.04
CA ALA A 240 1.15 -9.97 -15.69
C ALA A 240 1.48 -9.93 -17.19
N PRO A 241 1.79 -11.08 -17.84
CA PRO A 241 1.62 -11.17 -19.28
C PRO A 241 0.12 -11.09 -19.59
N ASP A 242 -0.27 -10.13 -20.43
CA ASP A 242 -1.55 -10.14 -21.12
C ASP A 242 -1.58 -11.41 -21.98
N THR A 243 -2.32 -12.43 -21.55
CA THR A 243 -2.87 -13.41 -22.47
C THR A 243 -4.34 -13.08 -22.61
N GLU A 244 -4.66 -12.53 -23.79
CA GLU A 244 -6.00 -12.52 -24.36
C GLU A 244 -6.68 -13.86 -24.08
N ASP A 245 -7.73 -13.85 -23.26
CA ASP A 245 -9.10 -14.20 -23.67
C ASP A 245 -9.99 -14.34 -22.42
N ARG A 246 -11.25 -13.91 -22.57
CA ARG A 246 -12.41 -14.01 -21.63
C ARG A 246 -12.71 -12.84 -20.69
N VAL A 247 -13.46 -11.89 -21.26
CA VAL A 247 -14.70 -11.25 -20.74
C VAL A 247 -14.84 -11.12 -19.22
N GLU A 248 -13.99 -10.29 -18.62
CA GLU A 248 -14.37 -9.36 -17.55
C GLU A 248 -13.68 -8.03 -17.88
N THR A 249 -14.42 -6.93 -17.86
CA THR A 249 -13.99 -5.66 -18.43
C THR A 249 -12.64 -5.18 -17.86
N PRO A 250 -11.65 -4.81 -18.70
CA PRO A 250 -10.29 -4.40 -18.28
C PRO A 250 -10.22 -3.11 -17.45
N VAL A 251 -11.38 -2.49 -17.20
CA VAL A 251 -11.48 -1.14 -16.64
C VAL A 251 -11.16 -1.15 -15.14
N GLY A 252 -11.56 -2.16 -14.36
CA GLY A 252 -11.45 -2.11 -12.88
C GLY A 252 -10.03 -2.26 -12.29
N ARG A 253 -9.18 -3.13 -12.85
CA ARG A 253 -7.82 -3.37 -12.32
C ARG A 253 -6.78 -2.41 -12.88
N SER A 254 -6.88 -2.08 -14.17
CA SER A 254 -6.06 -1.03 -14.75
C SER A 254 -6.43 0.34 -14.19
N ALA A 255 -7.71 0.60 -13.84
CA ALA A 255 -8.10 1.82 -13.15
C ALA A 255 -7.55 1.94 -11.72
N ASN A 256 -7.32 0.84 -10.99
CA ASN A 256 -6.72 0.95 -9.64
C ASN A 256 -5.21 1.18 -9.67
N ALA A 257 -4.48 0.55 -10.60
CA ALA A 257 -3.06 0.84 -10.80
C ALA A 257 -2.84 2.20 -11.47
N ARG A 258 -3.65 2.54 -12.48
CA ARG A 258 -3.65 3.88 -13.10
C ARG A 258 -4.17 4.94 -12.16
N SER A 259 -5.17 4.73 -11.30
CA SER A 259 -5.59 5.73 -10.31
C SER A 259 -4.58 5.88 -9.18
N SER A 260 -3.91 4.79 -8.77
CA SER A 260 -2.80 4.87 -7.82
C SER A 260 -1.59 5.61 -8.41
N ILE A 261 -1.28 5.41 -9.69
CA ILE A 261 -0.22 6.12 -10.40
C ILE A 261 -0.65 7.57 -10.72
N GLN A 262 -1.88 7.79 -11.16
CA GLN A 262 -2.43 9.11 -11.48
C GLN A 262 -2.58 9.96 -10.22
N SER A 263 -3.05 9.41 -9.09
CA SER A 263 -3.02 10.12 -7.79
C SER A 263 -1.62 10.42 -7.29
N ILE A 264 -0.63 9.57 -7.62
CA ILE A 264 0.78 9.83 -7.37
C ILE A 264 1.28 11.05 -8.17
N PHE A 265 0.85 11.21 -9.43
CA PHE A 265 1.27 12.31 -10.31
C PHE A 265 0.42 13.59 -10.15
N ASP A 266 -0.88 13.49 -9.90
CA ASP A 266 -1.80 14.63 -9.68
C ASP A 266 -1.47 15.41 -8.39
N ASP A 267 -0.77 14.79 -7.44
CA ASP A 267 -0.28 15.38 -6.17
C ASP A 267 1.11 16.03 -6.30
N VAL A 268 1.82 15.86 -7.42
CA VAL A 268 3.12 16.51 -7.68
C VAL A 268 2.93 17.93 -8.26
N ASP A 269 1.80 18.19 -8.91
CA ASP A 269 1.48 19.44 -9.59
C ASP A 269 0.40 20.31 -8.87
N ARG A 270 0.09 20.04 -7.59
CA ARG A 270 -0.84 20.82 -6.75
C ARG A 270 -0.27 21.20 -5.39
#